data_AF-A0A1G8H9X0-F1
#
_entry.id   AF-A0A1G8H9X0-F1
#
_cell.length_a   1.000
_cell.length_b   1.000
_cell.length_c   1.000
_cell.angle_alpha   90.00
_cell.angle_beta   90.00
_cell.angle_gamma   90.00
#
_symmetry.space_group_name_H-M   'P 1'
#
loop_
_entity.id
_entity.type
_entity.pdbx_description
1 polymer ?
#
loop_
_entity_poly.entity_id
_entity_poly.type
_entity_poly.pdbx_seq_one_letter_code
_entity_poly.pdbx_strand_id
1 'polypeptide(L)'
;MARNVRGRPIGLVLLALGPLLVAAYAVVNHAAIRTAVRAQITAPGWEGRVDADGMTAVGVDTWRLIWWLTLAVELLAVAFGVIGVLLRRSGRGRTFLLVLSGVLIVPYAAASLVAFVNPVRLLAELYNADGFVDGLPSWLSGTALILVAAGLAQAVGLASAAGASRRPPVAADQERA
;
A
#
# COMPACT_ATOMS: atom_id res chain seq x y z
N MET A 1 -36.77 -11.94 11.46
CA MET A 1 -36.10 -10.99 10.53
C MET A 1 -34.82 -10.43 11.16
N ALA A 2 -33.70 -11.16 11.07
CA ALA A 2 -32.39 -10.65 11.51
C ALA A 2 -31.69 -9.99 10.31
N ARG A 3 -31.68 -8.66 10.30
CA ARG A 3 -31.03 -7.83 9.29
C ARG A 3 -29.54 -8.18 9.18
N ASN A 4 -29.12 -8.60 7.97
CA ASN A 4 -27.73 -8.78 7.54
C ASN A 4 -26.95 -7.43 7.51
N VAL A 5 -26.81 -6.77 8.67
CA VAL A 5 -26.08 -5.48 8.80
C VAL A 5 -24.58 -5.71 9.00
N ARG A 6 -24.17 -6.87 9.52
CA ARG A 6 -22.77 -7.15 9.90
C ARG A 6 -21.77 -7.26 8.74
N GLY A 7 -22.19 -7.64 7.53
CA GLY A 7 -21.28 -7.73 6.37
C GLY A 7 -20.98 -6.39 5.69
N ARG A 8 -21.78 -5.36 5.98
CA ARG A 8 -21.75 -4.07 5.30
C ARG A 8 -20.61 -3.11 5.74
N PRO A 9 -20.18 -3.08 7.02
CA PRO A 9 -19.05 -2.26 7.46
C PRO A 9 -17.69 -2.90 7.17
N ILE A 10 -17.56 -4.23 7.28
CA ILE A 10 -16.26 -4.93 7.15
C ILE A 10 -15.62 -4.67 5.77
N GLY A 11 -16.40 -4.76 4.68
CA GLY A 11 -15.89 -4.48 3.34
C GLY A 11 -15.42 -3.02 3.14
N LEU A 12 -16.05 -2.05 3.81
CA LEU A 12 -15.60 -0.65 3.76
C LEU A 12 -14.32 -0.44 4.55
N VAL A 13 -14.23 -1.05 5.74
CA VAL A 13 -13.04 -1.01 6.58
C VAL A 13 -11.85 -1.59 5.81
N LEU A 14 -12.03 -2.74 5.14
CA LEU A 14 -10.98 -3.36 4.33
C LEU A 14 -10.54 -2.50 3.14
N LEU A 15 -11.46 -1.79 2.49
CA LEU A 15 -11.12 -0.86 1.41
C LEU A 15 -10.35 0.36 1.91
N ALA A 16 -10.75 0.92 3.07
CA ALA A 16 -10.10 2.05 3.70
C ALA A 16 -8.75 1.70 4.34
N LEU A 17 -8.54 0.43 4.68
CA LEU A 17 -7.30 -0.07 5.25
C LEU A 17 -6.13 0.02 4.25
N GLY A 18 -6.39 -0.11 2.95
CA GLY A 18 -5.36 -0.01 1.90
C GLY A 18 -4.57 1.31 1.98
N PRO A 19 -5.22 2.47 1.78
CA PRO A 19 -4.58 3.79 1.90
C PRO A 19 -3.88 4.00 3.25
N LEU A 20 -4.52 3.58 4.34
CA LEU A 20 -3.95 3.73 5.68
C LEU A 20 -2.65 2.92 5.85
N LEU A 21 -2.58 1.71 5.31
CA LEU A 21 -1.38 0.88 5.34
C LEU A 21 -0.28 1.43 4.44
N VAL A 22 -0.61 2.01 3.29
CA VAL A 22 0.37 2.67 2.40
C VAL A 22 0.97 3.92 3.08
N ALA A 23 0.15 4.72 3.76
CA ALA A 23 0.61 5.83 4.58
C ALA A 23 1.53 5.35 5.73
N ALA A 24 1.16 4.26 6.42
CA ALA A 24 2.00 3.66 7.46
C ALA A 24 3.35 3.19 6.90
N TYR A 25 3.35 2.57 5.71
CA TYR A 25 4.58 2.18 5.01
C TYR A 25 5.50 3.39 4.74
N ALA A 26 4.94 4.52 4.28
CA ALA A 26 5.72 5.75 4.05
C ALA A 26 6.37 6.27 5.34
N VAL A 27 5.59 6.34 6.44
CA VAL A 27 6.07 6.83 7.75
C VAL A 27 7.18 5.93 8.30
N VAL A 28 7.00 4.62 8.23
CA VAL A 28 7.98 3.64 8.73
C VAL A 28 9.29 3.72 7.92
N ASN A 29 9.20 3.84 6.59
CA ASN A 29 10.40 4.02 5.75
C ASN A 29 11.09 5.36 5.99
N HIS A 30 10.33 6.45 6.20
CA HIS A 30 10.92 7.74 6.57
C HIS A 30 11.76 7.62 7.86
N ALA A 31 11.22 6.95 8.87
CA ALA A 31 11.92 6.76 10.14
C ALA A 31 13.21 5.95 9.95
N ALA A 32 13.16 4.86 9.18
CA ALA A 32 14.32 4.04 8.85
C ALA A 32 15.42 4.83 8.08
N ILE A 33 15.01 5.68 7.13
CA ILE A 33 15.96 6.52 6.39
C ILE A 33 16.63 7.51 7.34
N ARG A 34 15.87 8.13 8.25
CA ARG A 34 16.46 9.04 9.24
C ARG A 34 17.42 8.34 10.21
N THR A 35 17.16 7.10 10.59
CA THR A 35 18.13 6.34 11.41
C THR A 35 19.40 6.03 10.63
N ALA A 36 19.27 5.64 9.36
CA ALA A 36 20.41 5.36 8.48
C ALA A 36 21.25 6.60 8.20
N VAL A 37 20.62 7.76 7.95
CA VAL A 37 21.32 9.05 7.80
C VAL A 37 22.13 9.38 9.05
N ARG A 38 21.56 9.21 10.24
CA ARG A 38 22.28 9.48 11.49
C ARG A 38 23.49 8.58 11.64
N ALA A 39 23.33 7.29 11.38
CA ALA A 39 24.43 6.33 11.42
C ALA A 39 25.55 6.72 10.45
N GLN A 40 25.19 7.10 9.23
CA GLN A 40 26.13 7.56 8.21
C GLN A 40 26.94 8.79 8.66
N ILE A 41 26.28 9.80 9.23
CA ILE A 41 26.94 11.03 9.69
C ILE A 41 27.89 10.75 10.87
N THR A 42 27.57 9.75 11.70
CA THR A 42 28.43 9.33 12.82
C THR A 42 29.52 8.33 12.43
N ALA A 43 29.56 7.88 11.17
CA ALA A 43 30.52 6.90 10.72
C ALA A 43 31.94 7.50 10.66
N PRO A 44 32.99 6.74 11.04
CA PRO A 44 34.36 7.21 10.93
C PRO A 44 34.71 7.58 9.48
N GLY A 45 35.31 8.75 9.28
CA GLY A 45 35.74 9.21 7.95
C GLY A 45 34.62 9.78 7.07
N TRP A 46 33.43 10.05 7.61
CA TRP A 46 32.39 10.74 6.87
C TRP A 46 32.74 12.23 6.68
N GLU A 47 32.79 12.68 5.42
CA GLU A 47 33.10 14.08 5.04
C GLU A 47 31.99 14.71 4.16
N GLY A 48 30.76 14.18 4.24
CA GLY A 48 29.64 14.60 3.41
C GLY A 48 29.04 15.97 3.80
N ARG A 49 28.11 16.45 2.97
CA ARG A 49 27.24 17.59 3.32
C ARG A 49 25.91 17.09 3.88
N VAL A 50 25.37 17.85 4.82
CA VAL A 50 24.00 17.70 5.33
C VAL A 50 23.18 18.89 4.84
N ASP A 51 21.95 18.64 4.41
CA ASP A 51 21.00 19.70 4.09
C ASP A 51 20.39 20.34 5.35
N ALA A 52 19.51 21.32 5.15
CA ALA A 52 18.83 22.01 6.26
C ALA A 52 17.89 21.09 7.08
N ASP A 53 17.44 19.98 6.51
CA ASP A 53 16.53 19.02 7.14
C ASP A 53 17.27 17.89 7.87
N GLY A 54 18.61 17.94 7.88
CA GLY A 54 19.46 16.95 8.53
C GLY A 54 19.69 15.69 7.68
N MET A 55 19.44 15.73 6.36
CA MET A 55 19.59 14.61 5.43
C MET A 55 20.89 14.71 4.63
N THR A 56 21.50 13.55 4.36
CA THR A 56 22.57 13.41 3.36
C THR A 56 21.97 13.30 1.95
N ALA A 57 22.77 13.49 0.90
CA ALA A 57 22.31 13.34 -0.49
C ALA A 57 21.63 11.97 -0.74
N VAL A 58 22.25 10.89 -0.27
CA VAL A 58 21.67 9.54 -0.34
C VAL A 58 20.35 9.43 0.44
N GLY A 59 20.24 10.10 1.60
CA GLY A 59 19.00 10.15 2.38
C GLY A 59 17.86 10.86 1.65
N VAL A 60 18.15 12.00 1.00
CA VAL A 60 17.18 12.76 0.20
C VAL A 60 16.70 11.96 -1.00
N ASP A 61 17.62 11.38 -1.77
CA ASP A 61 17.27 10.62 -2.97
C ASP A 61 16.50 9.33 -2.63
N THR A 62 16.90 8.66 -1.55
CA THR A 62 16.17 7.51 -1.00
C THR A 62 14.76 7.88 -0.57
N TRP A 63 14.61 8.97 0.18
CA TRP A 63 13.29 9.42 0.64
C TRP A 63 12.40 9.81 -0.54
N ARG A 64 12.95 10.51 -1.52
CA ARG A 64 12.23 10.88 -2.75
C ARG A 64 11.77 9.65 -3.53
N LEU A 65 12.61 8.63 -3.64
CA LEU A 65 12.25 7.37 -4.30
C LEU A 65 11.09 6.66 -3.58
N ILE A 66 11.18 6.52 -2.25
CA ILE A 66 10.11 5.95 -1.44
C ILE A 66 8.84 6.78 -1.56
N TRP A 67 8.94 8.10 -1.50
CA TRP A 67 7.80 9.01 -1.63
C TRP A 67 7.07 8.85 -2.97
N TRP A 68 7.80 8.74 -4.08
CA TRP A 68 7.18 8.48 -5.39
C TRP A 68 6.53 7.10 -5.46
N LEU A 69 7.17 6.07 -4.91
CA LEU A 69 6.61 4.72 -4.83
C LEU A 69 5.32 4.72 -4.01
N THR A 70 5.32 5.33 -2.83
CA THR A 70 4.14 5.38 -1.96
C THR A 70 3.01 6.18 -2.58
N LEU A 71 3.30 7.31 -3.23
CA LEU A 71 2.29 8.08 -3.97
C LEU A 71 1.65 7.25 -5.09
N ALA A 72 2.45 6.49 -5.85
CA ALA A 72 1.92 5.64 -6.90
C ALA A 72 1.01 4.54 -6.35
N VAL A 73 1.42 3.86 -5.28
CA VAL A 73 0.61 2.82 -4.63
C VAL A 73 -0.64 3.41 -3.97
N GLU A 74 -0.53 4.58 -3.34
CA GLU A 74 -1.63 5.28 -2.70
C GLU A 74 -2.72 5.64 -3.71
N LEU A 75 -2.33 6.17 -4.87
CA LEU A 75 -3.25 6.48 -5.96
C LEU A 75 -4.02 5.23 -6.42
N LEU A 76 -3.32 4.10 -6.56
CA LEU A 76 -3.94 2.81 -6.90
C LEU A 76 -4.88 2.33 -5.79
N ALA A 77 -4.47 2.47 -4.53
CA ALA A 77 -5.28 2.09 -3.38
C ALA A 77 -6.58 2.91 -3.30
N VAL A 78 -6.50 4.23 -3.51
CA VAL A 78 -7.67 5.10 -3.58
C VAL A 78 -8.57 4.69 -4.76
N ALA A 79 -8.00 4.41 -5.94
CA ALA A 79 -8.77 3.94 -7.09
C ALA A 79 -9.53 2.64 -6.78
N PHE A 80 -8.89 1.67 -6.14
CA PHE A 80 -9.55 0.44 -5.70
C PHE A 80 -10.66 0.69 -4.67
N GLY A 81 -10.45 1.62 -3.74
CA GLY A 81 -11.48 2.06 -2.80
C GLY A 81 -12.71 2.61 -3.52
N VAL A 82 -12.51 3.51 -4.48
CA VAL A 82 -13.57 4.10 -5.30
C VAL A 82 -14.29 3.02 -6.11
N ILE A 83 -13.55 2.14 -6.80
CA ILE A 83 -14.13 1.02 -7.56
C ILE A 83 -14.98 0.14 -6.65
N GLY A 84 -14.49 -0.21 -5.45
CA GLY A 84 -15.23 -0.99 -4.48
C GLY A 84 -16.54 -0.34 -4.03
N VAL A 85 -16.53 0.98 -3.80
CA VAL A 85 -17.75 1.74 -3.48
C VAL A 85 -18.72 1.76 -4.66
N LEU A 86 -18.23 1.95 -5.89
CA LEU A 86 -19.05 1.98 -7.11
C LEU A 86 -19.66 0.62 -7.43
N LEU A 87 -18.91 -0.48 -7.27
CA LEU A 87 -19.41 -1.85 -7.49
C LEU A 87 -20.61 -2.17 -6.60
N ARG A 88 -20.69 -1.57 -5.41
CA ARG A 88 -21.82 -1.75 -4.49
C ARG A 88 -23.09 -1.05 -4.94
N ARG A 89 -23.00 -0.01 -5.78
CA ARG A 89 -24.15 0.81 -6.20
C ARG A 89 -25.03 0.17 -7.29
N SER A 90 -24.79 -1.09 -7.69
CA SER A 90 -25.64 -1.87 -8.63
C SER A 90 -26.12 -1.06 -9.84
N GLY A 91 -25.21 -0.80 -10.80
CA GLY A 91 -25.51 -0.05 -12.03
C GLY A 91 -24.90 -0.65 -13.31
N ARG A 92 -25.30 -0.08 -14.46
CA ARG A 92 -24.65 -0.31 -15.76
C ARG A 92 -23.17 0.10 -15.66
N GLY A 93 -22.25 -0.75 -16.09
CA GLY A 93 -20.79 -0.49 -16.04
C GLY A 93 -19.98 -1.38 -15.09
N ARG A 94 -20.63 -2.33 -14.40
CA ARG A 94 -19.96 -3.27 -13.50
C ARG A 94 -18.84 -4.08 -14.16
N THR A 95 -19.07 -4.60 -15.37
CA THR A 95 -18.05 -5.35 -16.11
C THR A 95 -16.81 -4.50 -16.37
N PHE A 96 -17.01 -3.23 -16.77
CA PHE A 96 -15.91 -2.29 -16.96
C PHE A 96 -15.11 -2.07 -15.67
N LEU A 97 -15.80 -1.87 -14.54
CA LEU A 97 -15.14 -1.71 -13.23
C LEU A 97 -14.31 -2.95 -12.83
N LEU A 98 -14.80 -4.16 -13.13
CA LEU A 98 -14.07 -5.39 -12.87
C LEU A 98 -12.83 -5.53 -13.76
N VAL A 99 -12.96 -5.24 -15.05
CA VAL A 99 -11.82 -5.24 -15.99
C VAL A 99 -10.78 -4.20 -15.56
N LEU A 100 -11.22 -2.98 -15.24
CA LEU A 100 -10.35 -1.91 -14.75
C LEU A 100 -9.62 -2.34 -13.47
N SER A 101 -10.32 -2.96 -12.53
CA SER A 101 -9.69 -3.48 -11.31
C SER A 101 -8.65 -4.56 -11.60
N GLY A 102 -8.90 -5.43 -12.57
CA GLY A 102 -7.95 -6.46 -13.03
C GLY A 102 -6.73 -5.85 -13.72
N VAL A 103 -6.88 -4.75 -14.45
CA VAL A 103 -5.75 -4.03 -15.06
C VAL A 103 -4.91 -3.33 -13.99
N LEU A 104 -5.55 -2.67 -13.01
CA LEU A 104 -4.87 -1.93 -11.94
C LEU A 104 -4.10 -2.82 -10.98
N ILE A 105 -4.38 -4.13 -10.91
CA ILE A 105 -3.64 -5.05 -10.04
C ILE A 105 -2.19 -5.23 -10.50
N VAL A 106 -1.93 -5.09 -11.80
CA VAL A 106 -0.60 -5.26 -12.40
C VAL A 106 0.37 -4.18 -11.90
N PRO A 107 0.10 -2.86 -12.05
CA PRO A 107 0.99 -1.83 -11.51
C PRO A 107 1.07 -1.87 -9.98
N TYR A 108 0.00 -2.29 -9.28
CA TYR A 108 0.04 -2.47 -7.82
C TYR A 108 1.03 -3.57 -7.41
N ALA A 109 0.96 -4.72 -8.08
CA ALA A 109 1.87 -5.84 -7.86
C ALA A 109 3.32 -5.47 -8.22
N ALA A 110 3.52 -4.74 -9.32
CA ALA A 110 4.83 -4.25 -9.73
C ALA A 110 5.44 -3.31 -8.66
N ALA A 111 4.67 -2.36 -8.13
CA ALA A 111 5.15 -1.47 -7.07
C ALA A 111 5.45 -2.23 -5.77
N SER A 112 4.63 -3.24 -5.44
CA SER A 112 4.88 -4.12 -4.29
C SER A 112 6.17 -4.94 -4.48
N LEU A 113 6.43 -5.44 -5.69
CA LEU A 113 7.67 -6.14 -6.03
C LEU A 113 8.88 -5.20 -5.88
N VAL A 114 8.79 -3.97 -6.39
CA VAL A 114 9.85 -2.96 -6.23
C VAL A 114 10.15 -2.74 -4.74
N ALA A 115 9.13 -2.64 -3.88
CA ALA A 115 9.33 -2.53 -2.44
C ALA A 115 10.07 -3.74 -1.84
N PHE A 116 9.82 -4.95 -2.33
CA PHE A 116 10.50 -6.18 -1.88
C PHE A 116 11.98 -6.21 -2.21
N VAL A 117 12.40 -5.62 -3.33
CA VAL A 117 13.82 -5.56 -3.71
C VAL A 117 14.60 -4.60 -2.78
N ASN A 118 13.91 -3.89 -1.87
CA ASN A 118 14.50 -2.93 -0.95
C ASN A 118 15.27 -1.82 -1.71
N PRO A 119 14.56 -0.90 -2.36
CA PRO A 119 15.16 0.12 -3.22
C PRO A 119 16.08 1.06 -2.42
N VAL A 120 15.85 1.19 -1.11
CA VAL A 120 16.71 1.95 -0.20
C VAL A 120 18.12 1.38 -0.16
N ARG A 121 18.23 0.06 0.02
CA ARG A 121 19.53 -0.61 0.07
C ARG A 121 20.25 -0.54 -1.26
N LEU A 122 19.55 -0.82 -2.37
CA LEU A 122 20.12 -0.73 -3.72
C LEU A 122 20.68 0.68 -4.01
N LEU A 123 19.96 1.73 -3.64
CA LEU A 123 20.40 3.09 -3.87
C LEU A 123 21.60 3.45 -2.97
N ALA A 124 21.61 3.00 -1.72
CA ALA A 124 22.73 3.21 -0.82
C ALA A 124 24.02 2.50 -1.29
N GLU A 125 23.89 1.28 -1.80
CA GLU A 125 25.00 0.52 -2.43
C GLU A 125 25.51 1.24 -3.68
N LEU A 126 24.63 1.81 -4.51
CA LEU A 126 25.04 2.61 -5.68
C LEU A 126 25.85 3.86 -5.28
N TYR A 127 25.59 4.42 -4.10
CA TYR A 127 26.30 5.58 -3.56
C TYR A 127 27.57 5.18 -2.77
N ASN A 128 27.90 3.88 -2.66
CA ASN A 128 28.95 3.36 -1.79
C ASN A 128 28.85 3.91 -0.35
N ALA A 129 27.63 4.01 0.16
CA ALA A 129 27.34 4.59 1.46
C ALA A 129 27.24 3.52 2.55
N ASP A 130 28.34 2.83 2.85
CA ASP A 130 28.36 1.68 3.78
C ASP A 130 27.81 2.04 5.16
N GLY A 131 28.21 3.19 5.73
CA GLY A 131 27.68 3.66 7.01
C GLY A 131 26.17 3.98 6.99
N PHE A 132 25.58 4.22 5.82
CA PHE A 132 24.13 4.34 5.68
C PHE A 132 23.48 2.95 5.66
N VAL A 133 24.05 2.00 4.91
CA VAL A 133 23.56 0.61 4.83
C VAL A 133 23.59 -0.05 6.21
N ASP A 134 24.68 0.11 6.95
CA ASP A 134 24.84 -0.42 8.31
C ASP A 134 23.83 0.19 9.30
N GLY A 135 23.39 1.43 9.03
CA GLY A 135 22.38 2.12 9.80
C GLY A 135 20.94 1.74 9.47
N LEU A 136 20.71 0.92 8.44
CA LEU A 136 19.37 0.49 8.07
C LEU A 136 18.85 -0.53 9.09
N PRO A 137 17.65 -0.33 9.65
CA PRO A 137 17.06 -1.30 10.55
C PRO A 137 16.83 -2.65 9.87
N SER A 138 17.15 -3.74 10.55
CA SER A 138 16.97 -5.11 10.01
C SER A 138 15.52 -5.46 9.66
N TRP A 139 14.55 -4.80 10.30
CA TRP A 139 13.13 -4.97 10.03
C TRP A 139 12.64 -4.25 8.76
N LEU A 140 13.48 -3.40 8.13
CA LEU A 140 13.09 -2.61 6.95
C LEU A 140 12.63 -3.48 5.79
N SER A 141 13.28 -4.64 5.58
CA SER A 141 12.90 -5.63 4.56
C SER A 141 11.47 -6.17 4.78
N GLY A 142 11.02 -6.26 6.03
CA GLY A 142 9.68 -6.70 6.39
C GLY A 142 8.60 -5.66 6.05
N THR A 143 8.95 -4.39 5.83
CA THR A 143 7.96 -3.33 5.57
C THR A 143 7.24 -3.53 4.23
N ALA A 144 7.84 -4.22 3.26
CA ALA A 144 7.18 -4.57 2.01
C ALA A 144 5.90 -5.41 2.24
N LEU A 145 5.85 -6.19 3.33
CA LEU A 145 4.66 -6.96 3.72
C LEU A 145 3.46 -6.05 4.04
N ILE A 146 3.69 -4.80 4.43
CA ILE A 146 2.61 -3.82 4.66
C ILE A 146 1.86 -3.53 3.36
N LEU A 147 2.57 -3.38 2.23
CA LEU A 147 1.96 -3.13 0.93
C LEU A 147 1.22 -4.37 0.40
N VAL A 148 1.74 -5.57 0.68
CA VAL A 148 1.04 -6.82 0.39
C VAL A 148 -0.24 -6.93 1.21
N ALA A 149 -0.16 -6.66 2.51
CA ALA A 149 -1.33 -6.67 3.39
C ALA A 149 -2.37 -5.64 2.95
N ALA A 150 -1.95 -4.46 2.52
CA ALA A 150 -2.83 -3.44 1.93
C ALA A 150 -3.54 -3.97 0.68
N GLY A 151 -2.79 -4.58 -0.25
CA GLY A 151 -3.34 -5.13 -1.48
C GLY A 151 -4.33 -6.25 -1.22
N LEU A 152 -4.01 -7.15 -0.28
CA LEU A 152 -4.89 -8.24 0.16
C LEU A 152 -6.17 -7.70 0.80
N ALA A 153 -6.06 -6.73 1.71
CA ALA A 153 -7.23 -6.11 2.34
C ALA A 153 -8.16 -5.51 1.28
N GLN A 154 -7.62 -4.79 0.30
CA GLN A 154 -8.41 -4.21 -0.77
C GLN A 154 -8.99 -5.24 -1.73
N ALA A 155 -8.25 -6.29 -2.08
CA ALA A 155 -8.74 -7.38 -2.90
C ALA A 155 -9.94 -8.09 -2.24
N VAL A 156 -9.85 -8.39 -0.94
CA VAL A 156 -10.95 -8.96 -0.16
C VAL A 156 -12.12 -7.97 -0.08
N GLY A 157 -11.85 -6.69 0.15
CA GLY A 157 -12.85 -5.62 0.12
C GLY A 157 -13.62 -5.56 -1.20
N LEU A 158 -12.91 -5.59 -2.33
CA LEU A 158 -13.48 -5.62 -3.68
C LEU A 158 -14.29 -6.88 -3.95
N ALA A 159 -13.76 -8.06 -3.59
CA ALA A 159 -14.45 -9.33 -3.75
C ALA A 159 -15.76 -9.35 -2.95
N SER A 160 -15.75 -8.84 -1.72
CA SER A 160 -16.95 -8.73 -0.89
C SER A 160 -17.97 -7.75 -1.47
N ALA A 161 -17.52 -6.61 -2.00
CA ALA A 161 -18.34 -5.61 -2.67
C ALA A 161 -19.01 -6.17 -3.94
N ALA A 162 -18.26 -6.96 -4.71
CA ALA A 162 -18.80 -7.66 -5.87
C ALA A 162 -19.81 -8.75 -5.45
N GLY A 163 -19.51 -9.58 -4.45
CA GLY A 163 -20.39 -10.67 -4.01
C GLY A 163 -21.74 -10.20 -3.46
N ALA A 164 -21.80 -9.04 -2.81
CA ALA A 164 -23.00 -8.52 -2.16
C ALA A 164 -24.20 -8.30 -3.10
N SER A 165 -23.99 -8.13 -4.41
CA SER A 165 -25.07 -7.91 -5.38
C SER A 165 -25.64 -9.19 -5.99
N ARG A 166 -25.04 -10.36 -5.74
CA ARG A 166 -25.48 -11.65 -6.33
C ARG A 166 -26.48 -12.42 -5.48
N ARG A 167 -26.87 -11.95 -4.28
CA ARG A 167 -27.89 -12.65 -3.49
C ARG A 167 -29.26 -12.46 -4.16
N PRO A 168 -29.88 -13.54 -4.68
CA PRO A 168 -31.25 -13.44 -5.16
C PRO A 168 -32.15 -13.12 -3.96
N PRO A 169 -33.26 -12.38 -4.17
CA PRO A 169 -34.31 -12.32 -3.15
C PRO A 169 -34.71 -13.76 -2.85
N VAL A 170 -34.58 -14.17 -1.59
CA VAL A 170 -35.13 -15.45 -1.12
C VAL A 170 -36.61 -15.39 -1.49
N ALA A 171 -37.03 -16.27 -2.41
CA ALA A 171 -38.40 -16.37 -2.86
C ALA A 171 -39.29 -16.62 -1.64
N ALA A 172 -39.94 -15.55 -1.17
CA ALA A 172 -40.96 -15.61 -0.14
C ALA A 172 -42.28 -16.02 -0.81
N ASP A 173 -42.31 -17.24 -1.37
CA ASP A 173 -43.49 -17.78 -2.06
C ASP A 173 -43.53 -19.32 -2.02
N GLN A 174 -43.21 -19.90 -0.87
CA GLN A 174 -43.43 -21.34 -0.61
C GLN A 174 -44.39 -21.61 0.56
N GLU A 175 -45.25 -20.63 0.89
CA GLU A 175 -46.24 -20.74 1.99
C GLU A 175 -47.71 -20.62 1.53
N ARG A 176 -47.98 -20.90 0.25
CA ARG A 176 -49.36 -21.07 -0.27
C ARG A 176 -49.44 -22.23 -1.27
N ALA A 177 -49.34 -23.46 -0.76
CA ALA A 177 -49.86 -24.65 -1.43
C ALA A 177 -50.40 -25.61 -0.37
#